data_AF-A0A4Z0PNN6-F1
#
_entry.id   AF-A0A4Z0PNN6-F1
#
_cell.length_a   1.000
_cell.length_b   1.000
_cell.length_c   1.000
_cell.angle_alpha   90.00
_cell.angle_beta   90.00
_cell.angle_gamma   90.00
#
_symmetry.space_group_name_H-M   'P 1'
#
loop_
_entity.id
_entity.type
_entity.pdbx_description
1 polymer ?
#
loop_
_entity_poly.entity_id
_entity_poly.type
_entity_poly.pdbx_seq_one_letter_code
_entity_poly.pdbx_strand_id
1 'polypeptide(L)'
;DPLASQREAISRDTAAWSRRQGDAAAPGLGRWQRRRIQHQEFERRLLAMTQERKIRLAQATGLVEQQTLQKEVEIYEGRLARCRHALEKIENVLARLTR
;
A
#
# COMPACT_ATOMS: atom_id res chain seq x y z
N ASP A 1 14.25 -3.74 -11.54
CA ASP A 1 13.79 -4.29 -10.24
C ASP A 1 12.75 -5.40 -10.40
N PRO A 2 13.11 -6.67 -10.13
CA PRO A 2 12.20 -7.82 -10.23
C PRO A 2 10.97 -7.74 -9.30
N LEU A 3 11.07 -6.97 -8.21
CA LEU A 3 10.04 -6.83 -7.19
C LEU A 3 8.86 -5.94 -7.62
N ALA A 4 9.11 -4.95 -8.49
CA ALA A 4 8.06 -4.09 -9.01
C ALA A 4 7.13 -4.83 -9.97
N SER A 5 7.70 -5.70 -10.82
CA SER A 5 6.96 -6.52 -11.79
C SER A 5 6.05 -7.56 -11.13
N GLN A 6 6.45 -8.09 -9.96
CA GLN A 6 5.61 -9.02 -9.20
C GLN A 6 4.37 -8.31 -8.61
N ARG A 7 4.52 -7.07 -8.14
CA ARG A 7 3.40 -6.26 -7.62
C ARG A 7 2.40 -5.88 -8.72
N GLU A 8 2.88 -5.62 -9.94
CA GLU A 8 2.00 -5.31 -11.08
C GLU A 8 1.21 -6.53 -11.59
N ALA A 9 1.83 -7.71 -11.63
CA ALA A 9 1.16 -8.94 -12.03
C ALA A 9 -0.04 -9.24 -11.10
N ILE A 10 0.18 -9.08 -9.79
CA ILE A 10 -0.85 -9.24 -8.76
C ILE A 10 -2.00 -8.22 -8.95
N SER A 11 -1.71 -6.99 -9.40
CA SER A 11 -2.73 -5.96 -9.61
C SER A 11 -3.64 -6.27 -10.80
N ARG A 12 -3.11 -6.84 -11.90
CA ARG A 12 -3.92 -7.20 -13.08
C ARG A 12 -4.85 -8.37 -12.80
N ASP A 13 -4.38 -9.36 -12.06
CA ASP A 13 -5.24 -10.46 -11.61
C ASP A 13 -6.38 -9.91 -10.74
N THR A 14 -6.09 -9.01 -9.80
CA THR A 14 -7.12 -8.41 -8.93
C THR A 14 -8.24 -7.70 -9.72
N ALA A 15 -7.90 -7.01 -10.82
CA ALA A 15 -8.85 -6.31 -11.68
C ALA A 15 -9.71 -7.28 -12.52
N ALA A 16 -9.14 -8.41 -12.97
CA ALA A 16 -9.88 -9.45 -13.67
C ALA A 16 -10.91 -10.15 -12.76
N TRP A 17 -10.58 -10.32 -11.47
CA TRP A 17 -11.47 -10.93 -10.47
C TRP A 17 -12.65 -10.04 -10.07
N SER A 18 -12.51 -8.72 -10.05
CA SER A 18 -13.64 -7.80 -9.78
C SER A 18 -14.77 -7.93 -10.82
N ARG A 19 -14.47 -8.38 -12.05
CA ARG A 19 -15.46 -8.55 -13.12
C ARG A 19 -16.28 -9.85 -12.99
N ARG A 20 -15.82 -10.84 -12.21
CA ARG A 20 -16.49 -12.14 -12.01
C ARG A 20 -17.25 -12.26 -10.68
N GLN A 21 -17.27 -11.22 -9.85
CA GLN A 21 -18.01 -11.21 -8.58
C GLN A 21 -19.50 -10.83 -8.72
N GLY A 22 -20.02 -10.77 -9.96
CA GLY A 22 -21.43 -10.53 -10.22
C GLY A 22 -22.37 -11.59 -9.64
N ASP A 23 -21.93 -12.85 -9.47
CA ASP A 23 -22.90 -13.93 -9.23
C ASP A 23 -22.63 -14.94 -8.09
N ALA A 24 -21.42 -15.06 -7.49
CA ALA A 24 -21.23 -16.17 -6.53
C ALA A 24 -20.06 -16.08 -5.51
N ALA A 25 -19.57 -14.89 -5.13
CA ALA A 25 -18.48 -14.83 -4.16
C ALA A 25 -19.00 -14.83 -2.72
N ALA A 26 -18.59 -15.81 -1.92
CA ALA A 26 -18.91 -15.92 -0.49
C ALA A 26 -18.77 -14.55 0.22
N PRO A 27 -19.74 -14.12 1.04
CA PRO A 27 -19.81 -12.76 1.58
C PRO A 27 -18.57 -12.33 2.40
N GLY A 28 -17.70 -13.27 2.80
CA GLY A 28 -16.41 -12.99 3.42
C GLY A 28 -15.33 -12.49 2.44
N LEU A 29 -15.26 -13.04 1.22
CA LEU A 29 -14.19 -12.74 0.26
C LEU A 29 -14.26 -11.29 -0.23
N GLY A 30 -15.46 -10.82 -0.59
CA GLY A 30 -15.68 -9.43 -1.02
C GLY A 30 -15.32 -8.39 0.05
N ARG A 31 -15.51 -8.70 1.34
CA ARG A 31 -15.10 -7.81 2.44
C ARG A 31 -13.58 -7.67 2.54
N TRP A 32 -12.85 -8.78 2.46
CA TRP A 32 -11.38 -8.77 2.50
C TRP A 32 -10.76 -8.14 1.25
N GLN A 33 -11.35 -8.36 0.08
CA GLN A 33 -10.96 -7.72 -1.18
C GLN A 33 -11.10 -6.19 -1.08
N ARG A 34 -12.23 -5.70 -0.58
CA ARG A 34 -12.47 -4.26 -0.39
C ARG A 34 -11.48 -3.66 0.61
N ARG A 35 -11.21 -4.36 1.72
CA ARG A 35 -10.23 -3.93 2.72
C ARG A 35 -8.83 -3.87 2.13
N ARG A 36 -8.43 -4.86 1.31
CA ARG A 36 -7.15 -4.86 0.60
C ARG A 36 -6.99 -3.63 -0.29
N ILE A 37 -7.98 -3.31 -1.12
CA ILE A 37 -7.95 -2.14 -2.01
C ILE A 37 -7.81 -0.84 -1.19
N GLN A 38 -8.56 -0.69 -0.10
CA GLN A 38 -8.45 0.49 0.77
C GLN A 38 -7.04 0.66 1.35
N HIS A 39 -6.42 -0.43 1.81
CA HIS A 39 -5.06 -0.37 2.34
C HIS A 39 -4.02 -0.09 1.25
N GLN A 40 -4.20 -0.61 0.03
CA GLN A 40 -3.31 -0.31 -1.11
C GLN A 40 -3.38 1.16 -1.52
N GLU A 41 -4.58 1.75 -1.58
CA GLU A 41 -4.72 3.19 -1.87
C GLU A 41 -4.11 4.06 -0.78
N PHE A 42 -4.22 3.62 0.48
CA PHE A 42 -3.59 4.30 1.60
C PHE A 42 -2.06 4.21 1.53
N GLU A 43 -1.51 3.04 1.20
CA GLU A 43 -0.07 2.86 0.93
C GLU A 43 0.40 3.80 -0.18
N ARG A 44 -0.32 3.86 -1.30
CA ARG A 44 0.01 4.72 -2.44
C ARG A 44 0.05 6.19 -2.05
N ARG A 45 -0.93 6.66 -1.28
CA ARG A 45 -0.98 8.04 -0.77
C ARG A 45 0.18 8.34 0.18
N LEU A 46 0.49 7.42 1.09
CA LEU A 46 1.63 7.55 2.02
C LEU A 46 2.96 7.62 1.28
N LEU A 47 3.15 6.80 0.24
CA LEU A 47 4.35 6.84 -0.60
C LEU A 47 4.50 8.18 -1.30
N ALA A 48 3.42 8.69 -1.91
CA ALA A 48 3.44 10.00 -2.56
C ALA A 48 3.79 11.12 -1.56
N MET A 49 3.19 11.10 -0.36
CA MET A 49 3.49 12.06 0.68
C MET A 49 4.94 11.97 1.15
N THR A 50 5.46 10.76 1.35
CA THR A 50 6.87 10.54 1.76
C THR A 50 7.83 11.06 0.70
N GLN A 51 7.55 10.77 -0.58
CA GLN A 51 8.38 11.22 -1.70
C GLN A 51 8.40 12.74 -1.81
N GLU A 52 7.24 13.39 -1.66
CA GLU A 52 7.16 14.85 -1.65
C GLU A 52 8.04 15.46 -0.54
N ARG A 53 8.04 14.85 0.66
CA ARG A 53 8.83 15.34 1.81
C ARG A 53 10.32 15.12 1.57
N LYS A 54 10.71 14.01 0.94
CA LYS A 54 12.09 13.75 0.52
C LYS A 54 12.58 14.76 -0.53
N ILE A 55 11.73 15.13 -1.49
CA ILE A 55 12.05 16.16 -2.49
C ILE A 55 12.24 17.52 -1.81
N ARG A 56 11.33 17.92 -0.91
CA ARG A 56 11.47 19.16 -0.13
C ARG A 56 12.73 19.15 0.73
N LEU A 57 13.05 18.03 1.37
CA LEU A 57 14.27 17.86 2.16
C LEU A 57 15.53 18.08 1.32
N ALA A 58 15.56 17.58 0.08
CA ALA A 58 16.69 17.77 -0.83
C ALA A 58 16.86 19.22 -1.30
N GLN A 59 15.79 20.02 -1.28
CA GLN A 59 15.81 21.44 -1.66
C GLN A 59 16.00 22.37 -0.45
N ALA A 60 15.71 21.89 0.76
CA ALA A 60 15.85 22.67 1.98
C ALA A 60 17.32 22.99 2.24
N THR A 61 17.62 24.27 2.46
CA THR A 61 18.97 24.76 2.81
C THR A 61 19.13 25.02 4.30
N GLY A 62 18.02 25.12 5.04
CA GLY A 62 18.04 25.36 6.49
C GLY A 62 18.18 24.06 7.29
N LEU A 63 19.13 24.03 8.23
CA LEU A 63 19.38 22.86 9.08
C LEU A 63 18.16 22.45 9.92
N VAL A 64 17.42 23.42 10.46
CA VAL A 64 16.20 23.16 11.27
C VAL A 64 15.09 22.57 10.41
N GLU A 65 14.91 23.09 9.19
CA GLU A 65 13.93 22.59 8.23
C GLU A 65 14.28 21.17 7.79
N GLN A 66 15.55 20.92 7.47
CA GLN A 66 16.05 19.58 7.12
C GLN A 66 15.79 18.57 8.26
N GLN A 67 16.13 18.91 9.51
CA GLN A 67 15.88 18.02 10.65
C GLN A 67 14.39 17.74 10.87
N THR A 68 13.54 18.74 10.65
CA THR A 68 12.08 18.58 10.78
C THR A 68 11.54 17.65 9.69
N LEU A 69 11.92 17.88 8.43
CA LEU A 69 11.53 17.05 7.30
C LEU A 69 12.05 15.61 7.42
N GLN A 70 13.27 15.42 7.94
CA GLN A 70 13.84 14.09 8.18
C GLN A 70 12.98 13.30 9.19
N LYS A 71 12.60 13.91 10.32
CA LYS A 71 11.70 13.29 11.31
C LYS A 71 10.34 12.97 10.71
N GLU A 72 9.78 13.86 9.90
CA GLU A 72 8.52 13.58 9.20
C GLU A 72 8.63 12.36 8.26
N VAL A 73 9.71 12.27 7.48
CA VAL A 73 9.98 11.13 6.61
C VAL A 73 10.04 9.84 7.41
N GLU A 74 10.77 9.80 8.52
CA GLU A 74 10.86 8.63 9.40
C GLU A 74 9.48 8.21 9.96
N ILE A 75 8.66 9.18 10.38
CA ILE A 75 7.29 8.91 10.83
C ILE A 75 6.45 8.29 9.70
N TYR A 76 6.54 8.83 8.49
CA TYR A 76 5.81 8.28 7.34
C TYR A 76 6.30 6.88 6.95
N GLU A 77 7.61 6.64 6.98
CA GLU A 77 8.18 5.31 6.72
C GLU A 77 7.73 4.27 7.76
N GLY A 78 7.69 4.66 9.04
CA GLY A 78 7.13 3.80 10.10
C GLY A 78 5.65 3.49 9.90
N ARG A 79 4.85 4.46 9.44
CA ARG A 79 3.43 4.24 9.09
C ARG A 79 3.30 3.33 7.87
N LEU A 80 4.15 3.50 6.87
CA LEU A 80 4.18 2.69 5.66
C LEU A 80 4.49 1.21 5.98
N ALA A 81 5.48 0.96 6.83
CA ALA A 81 5.83 -0.39 7.29
C ALA A 81 4.63 -1.08 7.96
N ARG A 82 3.91 -0.37 8.85
CA ARG A 82 2.69 -0.89 9.48
C ARG A 82 1.58 -1.18 8.46
N CYS A 83 1.40 -0.32 7.45
CA CYS A 83 0.42 -0.54 6.39
C CYS A 83 0.74 -1.79 5.56
N ARG A 84 2.00 -1.97 5.18
CA ARG A 84 2.46 -3.15 4.44
C ARG A 84 2.25 -4.44 5.23
N HIS A 85 2.55 -4.43 6.52
CA HIS A 85 2.30 -5.58 7.38
C HIS A 85 0.80 -5.90 7.51
N ALA A 86 -0.07 -4.89 7.53
CA ALA A 86 -1.52 -5.11 7.52
C ALA A 86 -2.00 -5.70 6.19
N LEU A 87 -1.45 -5.23 5.06
CA LEU A 87 -1.73 -5.77 3.73
C LEU A 87 -1.34 -7.23 3.61
N GLU A 88 -0.15 -7.59 4.07
CA GLU A 88 0.34 -8.97 4.11
C GLU A 88 -0.62 -9.88 4.89
N LYS A 89 -1.12 -9.43 6.05
CA LYS A 89 -2.13 -10.20 6.81
C LYS A 89 -3.43 -10.40 6.04
N ILE A 90 -3.91 -9.37 5.35
CA ILE A 90 -5.13 -9.46 4.53
C ILE A 90 -4.92 -10.43 3.36
N GLU A 91 -3.76 -10.37 2.70
CA GLU A 91 -3.40 -11.25 1.59
C GLU A 91 -3.27 -12.71 2.06
N ASN A 92 -2.70 -12.95 3.25
CA ASN A 92 -2.64 -14.28 3.85
C ASN A 92 -4.04 -14.85 4.16
N VAL A 93 -4.97 -14.03 4.64
CA VAL A 93 -6.36 -14.46 4.86
C VAL A 93 -7.05 -14.79 3.54
N LEU A 94 -6.89 -13.93 2.52
CA LEU A 94 -7.41 -14.19 1.18
C LEU A 94 -6.85 -15.48 0.57
N ALA A 95 -5.54 -15.72 0.67
CA ALA A 95 -4.90 -16.92 0.17
C ALA A 95 -5.40 -18.21 0.84
N ARG A 96 -5.83 -18.13 2.12
CA ARG A 96 -6.45 -19.26 2.84
C ARG A 96 -7.90 -19.51 2.44
N LEU A 97 -8.65 -18.45 2.12
CA LEU A 97 -10.06 -18.55 1.75
C LEU A 97 -10.27 -18.98 0.29
N THR A 98 -9.28 -18.74 -0.57
CA THR A 98 -9.32 -19.10 -2.00
C THR A 98 -8.58 -20.42 -2.29
N ARG A 99 -8.06 -21.11 -1.27
CA ARG A 99 -7.43 -22.43 -1.40
C ARG A 99 -8.47 -23.55 -1.34
#